data_AF-A0A967GX36-F1
#
_entry.id   AF-A0A967GX36-F1
#
_cell.length_a   1.000
_cell.length_b   1.000
_cell.length_c   1.000
_cell.angle_alpha   90.00
_cell.angle_beta   90.00
_cell.angle_gamma   90.00
#
_symmetry.space_group_name_H-M   'P 1'
#
loop_
_entity.id
_entity.type
_entity.pdbx_description
1 polymer ?
#
loop_
_entity_poly.entity_id
_entity_poly.type
_entity_poly.pdbx_seq_one_letter_code
_entity_poly.pdbx_strand_id
1 'polypeptide(L)' 'MSGAAKLRTAFALYWEARKLKAARLRRLHPDWSEEEIQARVREIFMHAVT' A
#
# COMPACT_ATOMS: atom_id res chain seq x y z
N MET A 1 -10.65 23.40 2.17
CA MET A 1 -10.18 22.35 3.12
C MET A 1 -9.06 22.90 4.00
N SER A 2 -9.14 22.71 5.31
CA SER A 2 -8.04 23.03 6.25
C SER A 2 -6.82 22.12 6.02
N GLY A 3 -5.65 22.53 6.53
CA GLY A 3 -4.44 21.71 6.49
C GLY A 3 -4.62 20.35 7.17
N ALA A 4 -5.27 20.32 8.35
CA ALA A 4 -5.60 19.08 9.05
C ALA A 4 -6.52 18.16 8.24
N ALA A 5 -7.48 18.71 7.49
CA ALA A 5 -8.33 17.92 6.61
C ALA A 5 -7.52 17.31 5.45
N LYS A 6 -6.63 18.09 4.82
CA LYS A 6 -5.72 17.58 3.77
C LYS A 6 -4.85 16.44 4.29
N LEU A 7 -4.28 16.58 5.48
CA LEU A 7 -3.44 15.55 6.10
C LEU A 7 -4.21 14.25 6.31
N ARG A 8 -5.42 14.32 6.89
CA ARG A 8 -6.27 13.13 7.09
C ARG A 8 -6.58 12.42 5.78
N THR A 9 -6.96 13.18 4.73
CA THR A 9 -7.23 12.61 3.42
C THR A 9 -5.98 11.95 2.81
N ALA A 10 -4.81 12.59 2.91
CA ALA A 10 -3.56 12.02 2.41
C ALA A 10 -3.21 10.70 3.13
N PHE A 11 -3.39 10.62 4.45
CA PHE A 11 -3.18 9.37 5.20
C PHE A 11 -4.16 8.28 4.81
N ALA A 12 -5.44 8.61 4.59
CA ALA A 12 -6.42 7.63 4.12
C ALA A 12 -6.01 7.07 2.74
N LEU A 13 -5.66 7.96 1.80
CA LEU A 13 -5.20 7.56 0.46
C LEU A 13 -3.93 6.71 0.51
N TYR A 14 -2.98 7.03 1.39
CA TYR A 14 -1.78 6.23 1.58
C TYR A 14 -2.10 4.78 1.96
N TRP A 15 -3.02 4.57 2.91
CA TRP A 15 -3.41 3.22 3.33
C TRP A 15 -4.22 2.48 2.26
N GLU A 16 -5.13 3.15 1.56
CA GLU A 16 -5.88 2.54 0.47
C GLU A 16 -4.97 2.12 -0.70
N ALA A 17 -3.96 2.93 -1.04
CA ALA A 17 -2.98 2.57 -2.06
C ALA A 17 -2.23 1.26 -1.70
N ARG A 18 -1.88 1.07 -0.43
CA ARG A 18 -1.23 -0.16 0.05
C ARG A 18 -2.15 -1.37 -0.08
N LYS A 19 -3.44 -1.23 0.26
CA LYS A 19 -4.45 -2.30 0.11
C LYS A 19 -4.62 -2.71 -1.35
N LEU A 20 -4.71 -1.74 -2.26
CA LEU A 20 -4.78 -2.00 -3.70
C LEU A 20 -3.54 -2.75 -4.21
N LYS A 21 -2.36 -2.38 -3.72
CA LYS A 21 -1.12 -3.07 -4.09
C LYS A 21 -1.10 -4.52 -3.58
N ALA A 22 -1.51 -4.75 -2.34
CA ALA A 22 -1.65 -6.09 -1.77
C ALA A 22 -2.61 -6.96 -2.60
N ALA A 23 -3.80 -6.44 -2.93
CA ALA A 23 -4.78 -7.16 -3.76
C ALA A 23 -4.22 -7.56 -5.12
N ARG A 24 -3.46 -6.67 -5.78
CA ARG A 24 -2.77 -7.00 -7.04
C ARG A 24 -1.71 -8.09 -6.84
N LEU A 25 -0.93 -8.02 -5.77
CA LEU A 25 0.10 -9.03 -5.49
C LEU A 25 -0.51 -10.40 -5.25
N ARG A 26 -1.61 -10.51 -4.48
CA ARG A 26 -2.32 -11.78 -4.26
C ARG A 26 -2.80 -12.40 -5.58
N ARG A 27 -3.23 -11.57 -6.54
CA ARG A 27 -3.64 -12.05 -7.87
C ARG A 27 -2.45 -12.55 -8.71
N LEU A 28 -1.28 -11.91 -8.58
CA LEU A 28 -0.09 -12.25 -9.36
C LEU A 28 0.71 -13.41 -8.76
N HIS A 29 0.63 -13.58 -7.44
CA HIS A 29 1.36 -14.57 -6.65
C HIS A 29 0.39 -15.31 -5.74
N PRO A 30 -0.45 -16.22 -6.28
CA PRO A 30 -1.42 -16.98 -5.50
C PRO A 30 -0.77 -17.99 -4.53
N ASP A 31 0.52 -18.27 -4.72
CA ASP A 31 1.37 -19.16 -3.93
C ASP A 31 1.99 -18.47 -2.71
N TRP A 32 1.96 -17.14 -2.65
CA TRP A 32 2.55 -16.39 -1.54
C TRP A 32 1.64 -16.37 -0.31
N SER A 33 2.27 -16.49 0.85
CA SER A 33 1.65 -16.21 2.15
C SER A 33 1.29 -14.74 2.30
N GLU A 34 0.37 -14.44 3.23
CA GLU A 34 -0.01 -13.05 3.50
C GLU A 34 1.18 -12.24 4.04
N GLU A 35 2.08 -12.88 4.80
CA GLU A 35 3.31 -12.28 5.31
C GLU A 35 4.24 -11.84 4.17
N GLU A 36 4.44 -12.68 3.15
CA GLU A 36 5.24 -12.36 1.96
C GLU A 36 4.61 -11.21 1.16
N ILE A 37 3.29 -11.22 1.00
CA ILE A 37 2.55 -10.12 0.36
C ILE A 37 2.80 -8.81 1.11
N GLN A 38 2.65 -8.79 2.43
CA GLN A 38 2.83 -7.57 3.23
C GLN A 38 4.28 -7.10 3.26
N ALA A 39 5.25 -8.02 3.32
CA ALA A 39 6.68 -7.70 3.20
C ALA A 39 6.98 -7.02 1.86
N ARG A 40 6.44 -7.55 0.76
CA ARG A 40 6.63 -6.96 -0.57
C ARG A 40 5.93 -5.61 -0.71
N VAL A 41 4.72 -5.43 -0.18
CA VAL A 41 4.06 -4.11 -0.16
C VAL A 41 4.91 -3.10 0.63
N ARG A 42 5.48 -3.50 1.77
CA ARG A 42 6.38 -2.64 2.54
C ARG A 42 7.61 -2.25 1.73
N GLU A 43 8.27 -3.19 1.09
CA GLU A 43 9.44 -2.94 0.26
C GLU A 43 9.12 -1.96 -0.88
N ILE A 44 8.02 -2.19 -1.61
CA ILE A 44 7.57 -1.30 -2.69
C ILE A 44 7.39 0.12 -2.19
N PHE A 45 6.70 0.34 -1.07
CA PHE A 45 6.45 1.69 -0.56
C PHE A 45 7.67 2.31 0.16
N MET A 46 8.68 1.51 0.50
CA MET A 46 9.96 1.98 1.05
C MET A 46 10.93 2.40 -0.06
N HIS A 47 10.91 1.69 -1.19
CA HIS A 47 11.84 1.90 -2.31
C HIS A 47 11.20 2.50 -3.56
N ALA A 48 9.93 2.89 -3.50
CA ALA A 48 9.28 3.64 -4.57
C ALA A 48 9.96 5.01 -4.71
N VAL A 49 11.02 5.04 -5.50
CA VAL A 49 11.43 6.19 -6.28
C VAL A 49 10.59 6.18 -7.56
N THR A 50 10.11 7.37 -7.92
CA THR A 50 9.22 7.71 -9.04
C THR A 50 9.29 6.82 -10.26
#